data_AF-A0A1R1J822-F1
#
_entry.id   AF-A0A1R1J822-F1
#
_cell.length_a   1.000
_cell.length_b   1.000
_cell.length_c   1.000
_cell.angle_alpha   90.00
_cell.angle_beta   90.00
_cell.angle_gamma   90.00
#
_symmetry.space_group_name_H-M   'P 1'
#
loop_
_entity.id
_entity.type
_entity.pdbx_description
1 polymer ?
#
loop_
_entity_poly.entity_id
_entity_poly.type
_entity_poly.pdbx_seq_one_letter_code
_entity_poly.pdbx_strand_id
1 'polypeptide(L)'
;MVGVLSKEDPDTWFSGVKNGDLVSAITSGNLNDALIKLKTALATLPGKPVLPDGFNPLTTSFKAEKGDAGDDVLETYGAALTASGLSQSDAAINTANGTALTQQAYAAMAYTTPGITQIKIGSSVNLDGTFAIAIADPNRGQYVAKANIDTDGNVTSFTDAGKFTAVLSLLGNRVGQLCTGPANGVGSVVAGQPGQYVYVSSDLTEVTDLNELSGKTFDEYEDCVKSGTMAFANGTATFTDTNGNQDEPNANVAQALTAAGLVHPANHSVEHAKIYKYTANGVTKYAYITVNSTTGTDDPLTFDADTKYVTIGLSQ
;
A
#
# COMPACT_ATOMS: atom_id res chain seq x y z
N MET A 1 -14.32 -3.44 -20.17
CA MET A 1 -14.84 -4.45 -21.13
C MET A 1 -15.47 -3.81 -22.35
N VAL A 2 -16.57 -3.06 -22.21
CA VAL A 2 -17.26 -2.41 -23.34
C VAL A 2 -16.32 -1.56 -24.18
N GLY A 3 -15.58 -0.63 -23.55
CA GLY A 3 -14.64 0.23 -24.27
C GLY A 3 -13.51 -0.52 -24.99
N VAL A 4 -13.17 -1.74 -24.55
CA VAL A 4 -12.17 -2.60 -25.21
C VAL A 4 -12.73 -3.25 -26.47
N LEU A 5 -14.02 -3.62 -26.43
CA LEU A 5 -14.74 -4.20 -27.57
C LEU A 5 -15.02 -3.14 -28.64
N SER A 6 -15.48 -1.97 -28.21
CA SER A 6 -15.80 -0.85 -29.11
C SER A 6 -14.57 -0.11 -29.62
N LYS A 7 -13.44 -0.18 -28.88
CA LYS A 7 -12.25 0.65 -29.08
C LYS A 7 -12.52 2.16 -28.93
N GLU A 8 -13.60 2.49 -28.25
CA GLU A 8 -14.10 3.85 -28.07
C GLU A 8 -14.63 3.99 -26.63
N ASP A 9 -14.96 5.21 -26.26
CA ASP A 9 -15.73 5.45 -25.06
C ASP A 9 -17.08 4.69 -25.10
N PRO A 10 -17.49 3.98 -24.03
CA PRO A 10 -18.74 3.22 -24.01
C PRO A 10 -19.99 4.03 -24.38
N ASP A 11 -20.11 5.28 -23.90
CA ASP A 11 -21.29 6.11 -24.16
C ASP A 11 -21.36 6.53 -25.62
N THR A 12 -20.18 6.84 -26.19
CA THR A 12 -20.04 7.13 -27.63
C THR A 12 -20.46 5.92 -28.46
N TRP A 13 -19.98 4.73 -28.10
CA TRP A 13 -20.30 3.50 -28.83
C TRP A 13 -21.80 3.20 -28.79
N PHE A 14 -22.41 3.20 -27.60
CA PHE A 14 -23.84 2.90 -27.47
C PHE A 14 -24.73 3.93 -28.15
N SER A 15 -24.29 5.18 -28.29
CA SER A 15 -25.03 6.22 -29.00
C SER A 15 -25.04 6.04 -30.53
N GLY A 16 -24.05 5.34 -31.10
CA GLY A 16 -23.88 5.20 -32.55
C GLY A 16 -24.06 3.78 -33.11
N VAL A 17 -24.04 2.76 -32.27
CA VAL A 17 -24.02 1.34 -32.68
C VAL A 17 -25.37 0.87 -33.22
N LYS A 18 -25.38 0.16 -34.36
CA LYS A 18 -26.58 -0.49 -34.90
C LYS A 18 -26.63 -1.96 -34.51
N ASN A 19 -27.81 -2.59 -34.62
CA ASN A 19 -27.98 -4.01 -34.26
C ASN A 19 -26.98 -4.97 -34.95
N GLY A 20 -26.62 -4.73 -36.20
CA GLY A 20 -25.63 -5.56 -36.91
C GLY A 20 -24.20 -5.41 -36.36
N ASP A 21 -23.87 -4.23 -35.84
CA ASP A 21 -22.57 -3.94 -35.23
C ASP A 21 -22.46 -4.61 -33.86
N LEU A 22 -23.56 -4.66 -33.09
CA LEU A 22 -23.61 -5.38 -31.82
C LEU A 22 -23.39 -6.89 -32.00
N VAL A 23 -24.07 -7.51 -32.97
CA VAL A 23 -23.98 -8.97 -33.20
C VAL A 23 -22.57 -9.40 -33.64
N SER A 24 -21.86 -8.54 -34.39
CA SER A 24 -20.49 -8.82 -34.82
C SER A 24 -19.45 -8.50 -33.75
N ALA A 25 -19.69 -7.51 -32.89
CA ALA A 25 -18.80 -7.13 -31.80
C ALA A 25 -18.90 -8.06 -30.58
N ILE A 26 -20.10 -8.46 -30.18
CA ILE A 26 -20.36 -9.24 -28.96
C ILE A 26 -20.37 -10.73 -29.29
N THR A 27 -19.19 -11.26 -29.62
CA THR A 27 -18.97 -12.70 -29.81
C THR A 27 -18.19 -13.26 -28.62
N SER A 28 -18.33 -14.56 -28.33
CA SER A 28 -17.55 -15.20 -27.26
C SER A 28 -16.03 -15.02 -27.44
N GLY A 29 -15.55 -15.04 -28.68
CA GLY A 29 -14.14 -14.78 -29.00
C GLY A 29 -13.73 -13.36 -28.61
N ASN A 30 -14.45 -12.36 -29.10
CA ASN A 30 -14.15 -10.95 -28.80
C ASN A 30 -14.25 -10.63 -27.30
N LEU A 31 -15.22 -11.23 -26.60
CA LEU A 31 -15.37 -11.07 -25.14
C LEU A 31 -14.19 -11.67 -24.38
N ASN A 32 -13.71 -12.86 -24.78
CA ASN A 32 -12.53 -13.47 -24.19
C ASN A 32 -11.27 -12.63 -24.45
N ASP A 33 -11.09 -12.15 -25.68
CA ASP A 33 -9.97 -11.29 -26.05
C ASP A 33 -9.98 -9.98 -25.27
N ALA A 34 -11.16 -9.36 -25.11
CA ALA A 34 -11.33 -8.16 -24.31
C ALA A 34 -11.03 -8.40 -22.82
N LEU A 35 -11.40 -9.57 -22.28
CA LEU A 35 -11.10 -9.94 -20.91
C LEU A 35 -9.59 -10.16 -20.70
N ILE A 36 -8.91 -10.77 -21.66
CA ILE A 36 -7.45 -10.93 -21.64
C ILE A 36 -6.77 -9.55 -21.64
N LYS A 37 -7.18 -8.66 -22.55
CA LYS A 37 -6.65 -7.29 -22.59
C LYS A 37 -6.88 -6.53 -21.30
N LEU A 38 -8.09 -6.64 -20.72
CA LEU A 38 -8.40 -6.03 -19.43
C LEU A 38 -7.45 -6.53 -18.33
N LYS A 39 -7.27 -7.85 -18.20
CA LYS A 39 -6.35 -8.43 -17.19
C LYS A 39 -4.92 -7.93 -17.37
N THR A 40 -4.44 -7.88 -18.61
CA THR A 40 -3.11 -7.36 -18.93
C THR A 40 -3.00 -5.88 -18.56
N ALA A 41 -3.99 -5.05 -18.91
CA ALA A 41 -3.97 -3.63 -18.60
C ALA A 41 -4.04 -3.34 -17.09
N LEU A 42 -4.87 -4.08 -16.34
CA LEU A 42 -4.93 -3.95 -14.87
C LEU A 42 -3.56 -4.21 -14.23
N ALA A 43 -2.79 -5.19 -14.71
CA ALA A 43 -1.45 -5.45 -14.20
C ALA A 43 -0.43 -4.32 -14.47
N THR A 44 -0.77 -3.36 -15.34
CA THR A 44 0.05 -2.17 -15.62
C THR A 44 -0.37 -0.93 -14.82
N LEU A 45 -1.37 -1.03 -13.96
CA LEU A 45 -1.76 0.06 -13.06
C LEU A 45 -1.07 -0.05 -11.70
N PRO A 46 -0.87 1.06 -10.97
CA PRO A 46 -0.31 1.01 -9.61
C PRO A 46 -1.13 0.06 -8.74
N GLY A 47 -0.43 -0.78 -7.98
CA GLY A 47 -1.03 -1.80 -7.13
C GLY A 47 -1.34 -3.09 -7.88
N LYS A 48 -1.11 -3.11 -9.20
CA LYS A 48 -1.35 -4.24 -10.10
C LYS A 48 -2.67 -4.96 -9.76
N PRO A 49 -3.82 -4.28 -9.87
CA PRO A 49 -5.11 -4.91 -9.58
C PRO A 49 -5.27 -6.20 -10.37
N VAL A 50 -5.93 -7.17 -9.76
CA VAL A 50 -6.24 -8.45 -10.41
C VAL A 50 -7.71 -8.74 -10.19
N LEU A 51 -8.35 -9.35 -11.18
CA LEU A 51 -9.70 -9.87 -10.98
C LEU A 51 -9.64 -11.01 -9.96
N PRO A 52 -10.58 -11.10 -9.00
CA PRO A 52 -10.63 -12.19 -8.04
C PRO A 52 -10.78 -13.54 -8.73
N ASP A 53 -10.33 -14.60 -8.07
CA ASP A 53 -10.47 -15.96 -8.62
C ASP A 53 -11.94 -16.29 -8.87
N GLY A 54 -12.23 -16.79 -10.08
CA GLY A 54 -13.60 -17.08 -10.51
C GLY A 54 -14.47 -15.87 -10.82
N PHE A 55 -13.98 -14.64 -10.66
CA PHE A 55 -14.71 -13.43 -11.05
C PHE A 55 -14.65 -13.24 -12.57
N ASN A 56 -15.83 -13.14 -13.18
CA ASN A 56 -16.02 -12.77 -14.57
C ASN A 56 -16.88 -11.50 -14.63
N PRO A 57 -16.35 -10.36 -15.11
CA PRO A 57 -17.08 -9.10 -15.20
C PRO A 57 -18.38 -9.16 -16.01
N LEU A 58 -18.59 -10.21 -16.80
CA LEU A 58 -19.76 -10.39 -17.65
C LEU A 58 -20.84 -11.28 -17.02
N THR A 59 -20.47 -12.16 -16.09
CA THR A 59 -21.38 -13.21 -15.58
C THR A 59 -21.45 -13.29 -14.07
N THR A 60 -20.47 -12.76 -13.34
CA THR A 60 -20.49 -12.71 -11.88
C THR A 60 -21.43 -11.60 -11.43
N SER A 61 -22.35 -11.93 -10.52
CA SER A 61 -23.23 -10.93 -9.91
C SER A 61 -22.40 -9.96 -9.07
N PHE A 62 -22.54 -8.66 -9.34
CA PHE A 62 -21.87 -7.60 -8.61
C PHE A 62 -22.70 -7.17 -7.39
N LYS A 63 -22.02 -6.87 -6.29
CA LYS A 63 -22.60 -6.20 -5.13
C LYS A 63 -21.72 -5.00 -4.78
N ALA A 64 -22.29 -3.81 -4.82
CA ALA A 64 -21.65 -2.60 -4.28
C ALA A 64 -21.77 -2.63 -2.76
N GLU A 65 -20.97 -3.46 -2.11
CA GLU A 65 -20.95 -3.63 -0.67
C GLU A 65 -19.49 -3.75 -0.20
N LYS A 66 -19.15 -3.01 0.86
CA LYS A 66 -17.81 -3.02 1.44
C LYS A 66 -17.38 -4.44 1.81
N GLY A 67 -16.24 -4.88 1.29
CA GLY A 67 -15.70 -6.23 1.48
C GLY A 67 -16.16 -7.25 0.44
N ASP A 68 -16.96 -6.85 -0.56
CA ASP A 68 -17.13 -7.63 -1.79
C ASP A 68 -15.86 -7.52 -2.65
N ALA A 69 -15.32 -8.67 -3.06
CA ALA A 69 -14.06 -8.70 -3.81
C ALA A 69 -14.18 -8.00 -5.19
N GLY A 70 -15.37 -7.93 -5.78
CA GLY A 70 -15.61 -7.18 -7.00
C GLY A 70 -15.59 -5.66 -6.76
N ASP A 71 -16.19 -5.21 -5.66
CA ASP A 71 -16.19 -3.81 -5.22
C ASP A 71 -14.77 -3.34 -4.90
N ASP A 72 -14.00 -4.13 -4.14
CA ASP A 72 -12.60 -3.83 -3.80
C ASP A 72 -11.72 -3.60 -5.04
N VAL A 73 -11.98 -4.34 -6.13
CA VAL A 73 -11.27 -4.18 -7.41
C VAL A 73 -11.64 -2.88 -8.09
N LEU A 74 -12.91 -2.47 -8.04
CA LEU A 74 -13.37 -1.21 -8.62
C LEU A 74 -12.81 -0.01 -7.84
N GLU A 75 -12.80 -0.09 -6.52
CA GLU A 75 -12.19 0.93 -5.65
C GLU A 75 -10.69 1.07 -5.94
N THR A 76 -9.98 -0.07 -6.03
CA THR A 76 -8.55 -0.07 -6.38
C THR A 76 -8.31 0.47 -7.78
N TYR A 77 -9.13 0.08 -8.75
CA TYR A 77 -9.04 0.55 -10.13
C TYR A 77 -9.28 2.07 -10.23
N GLY A 78 -10.27 2.60 -9.50
CA GLY A 78 -10.58 4.03 -9.46
C GLY A 78 -9.43 4.86 -8.89
N ALA A 79 -8.87 4.43 -7.75
CA ALA A 79 -7.70 5.07 -7.16
C ALA A 79 -6.50 5.01 -8.11
N ALA A 80 -6.29 3.88 -8.78
CA ALA A 80 -5.16 3.67 -9.69
C ALA A 80 -5.26 4.51 -10.97
N LEU A 81 -6.43 4.64 -11.59
CA LEU A 81 -6.64 5.53 -12.74
C LEU A 81 -6.40 6.98 -12.36
N THR A 82 -6.96 7.42 -11.23
CA THR A 82 -6.81 8.79 -10.72
C THR A 82 -5.34 9.12 -10.48
N ALA A 83 -4.61 8.23 -9.79
CA ALA A 83 -3.17 8.38 -9.55
C ALA A 83 -2.37 8.41 -10.86
N SER A 84 -2.78 7.62 -11.86
CA SER A 84 -2.13 7.56 -13.17
C SER A 84 -2.46 8.75 -14.08
N GLY A 85 -3.37 9.64 -13.67
CA GLY A 85 -3.83 10.76 -14.48
C GLY A 85 -4.64 10.34 -15.71
N LEU A 86 -5.25 9.15 -15.70
CA LEU A 86 -6.00 8.59 -16.82
C LEU A 86 -7.50 8.77 -16.61
N SER A 87 -8.20 9.17 -17.67
CA SER A 87 -9.66 9.02 -17.71
C SER A 87 -10.06 7.56 -17.98
N GLN A 88 -11.33 7.23 -17.76
CA GLN A 88 -11.85 5.91 -18.15
C GLN A 88 -11.74 5.67 -19.67
N SER A 89 -11.92 6.72 -20.48
CA SER A 89 -11.81 6.66 -21.93
C SER A 89 -10.36 6.40 -22.37
N ASP A 90 -9.38 7.06 -21.74
CA ASP A 90 -7.95 6.80 -21.99
C ASP A 90 -7.59 5.34 -21.66
N ALA A 91 -8.08 4.86 -20.50
CA ALA A 91 -7.86 3.48 -20.09
C ALA A 91 -8.49 2.49 -21.07
N ALA A 92 -9.70 2.76 -21.56
CA ALA A 92 -10.38 1.94 -22.55
C ALA A 92 -9.63 1.89 -23.89
N ILE A 93 -9.22 3.04 -24.42
CA ILE A 93 -8.50 3.15 -25.70
C ILE A 93 -7.14 2.45 -25.62
N ASN A 94 -6.35 2.71 -24.57
CA ASN A 94 -5.06 2.07 -24.39
C ASN A 94 -5.21 0.55 -24.23
N THR A 95 -6.16 0.08 -23.42
CA THR A 95 -6.44 -1.34 -23.24
C THR A 95 -6.88 -2.00 -24.55
N ALA A 96 -7.75 -1.35 -25.33
CA ALA A 96 -8.20 -1.83 -26.63
C ALA A 96 -7.03 -2.04 -27.61
N ASN A 97 -6.06 -1.12 -27.57
CA ASN A 97 -4.84 -1.15 -28.38
C ASN A 97 -3.72 -2.03 -27.79
N GLY A 98 -3.95 -2.65 -26.63
CA GLY A 98 -2.93 -3.47 -25.95
C GLY A 98 -1.74 -2.66 -25.41
N THR A 99 -1.95 -1.36 -25.18
CA THR A 99 -0.95 -0.44 -24.62
C THR A 99 -1.04 -0.43 -23.10
N ALA A 100 0.10 -0.37 -22.43
CA ALA A 100 0.18 -0.25 -20.98
C ALA A 100 -0.42 1.08 -20.50
N LEU A 101 -1.02 1.08 -19.30
CA LEU A 101 -1.63 2.25 -18.68
C LEU A 101 -0.63 3.11 -17.91
N THR A 102 0.52 2.55 -17.55
CA THR A 102 1.66 3.29 -16.98
C THR A 102 2.96 2.79 -17.62
N GLN A 103 4.05 3.53 -17.46
CA GLN A 103 5.37 3.06 -17.91
C GLN A 103 5.85 1.92 -17.01
N GLN A 104 5.59 2.04 -15.71
CA GLN A 104 5.97 1.04 -14.72
C GLN A 104 4.99 1.08 -13.55
N ALA A 105 4.54 -0.09 -13.11
CA ALA A 105 3.68 -0.25 -11.95
C ALA A 105 4.34 -1.12 -10.88
N TYR A 106 4.09 -0.75 -9.63
CA TYR A 106 4.55 -1.42 -8.43
C TYR A 106 3.37 -1.75 -7.53
N ALA A 107 3.54 -2.80 -6.73
CA ALA A 107 2.59 -3.19 -5.69
C ALA A 107 3.34 -3.37 -4.38
N ALA A 108 2.71 -2.95 -3.30
CA ALA A 108 3.18 -3.15 -1.94
C ALA A 108 2.00 -3.49 -1.03
N MET A 109 2.30 -4.14 0.09
CA MET A 109 1.37 -4.27 1.19
C MET A 109 1.63 -3.12 2.16
N ALA A 110 0.61 -2.33 2.43
CA ALA A 110 0.64 -1.35 3.49
C ALA A 110 -0.16 -1.82 4.71
N TYR A 111 0.21 -1.26 5.84
CA TYR A 111 -0.32 -1.58 7.15
C TYR A 111 -0.70 -0.29 7.86
N THR A 112 -1.85 -0.33 8.51
CA THR A 112 -2.44 0.80 9.23
C THR A 112 -3.24 0.29 10.42
N THR A 113 -3.60 1.19 11.33
CA THR A 113 -4.58 0.93 12.39
C THR A 113 -6.02 0.77 11.85
N PRO A 114 -6.92 0.09 12.57
CA PRO A 114 -6.69 -0.73 13.78
C PRO A 114 -6.04 -2.09 13.45
N GLY A 115 -5.36 -2.70 14.42
CA GLY A 115 -5.04 -4.14 14.44
C GLY A 115 -4.37 -4.68 13.17
N ILE A 116 -3.25 -4.06 12.78
CA ILE A 116 -2.45 -4.37 11.59
C ILE A 116 -3.30 -4.56 10.32
N THR A 117 -4.27 -3.66 10.10
CA THR A 117 -5.11 -3.66 8.89
C THR A 117 -4.22 -3.62 7.65
N GLN A 118 -4.30 -4.68 6.85
CA GLN A 118 -3.49 -4.85 5.66
C GLN A 118 -4.25 -4.34 4.44
N ILE A 119 -3.61 -3.52 3.63
CA ILE A 119 -4.19 -3.00 2.40
C ILE A 119 -3.18 -3.12 1.28
N LYS A 120 -3.66 -3.46 0.08
CA LYS A 120 -2.81 -3.42 -1.11
C LYS A 120 -2.68 -1.96 -1.55
N ILE A 121 -1.45 -1.50 -1.70
CA ILE A 121 -1.18 -0.17 -2.23
C ILE A 121 -0.39 -0.27 -3.54
N GLY A 122 -0.48 0.80 -4.30
CA GLY A 122 0.16 0.92 -5.59
C GLY A 122 1.05 2.14 -5.69
N SER A 123 2.09 2.00 -6.50
CA SER A 123 2.78 3.17 -7.06
C SER A 123 3.13 2.93 -8.52
N SER A 124 3.38 4.00 -9.26
CA SER A 124 3.68 3.92 -10.69
C SER A 124 4.53 5.08 -11.18
N VAL A 125 5.31 4.82 -12.24
CA VAL A 125 5.77 5.86 -13.17
C VAL A 125 4.73 5.94 -14.28
N ASN A 126 3.99 7.05 -14.31
CA ASN A 126 2.88 7.27 -15.22
C ASN A 126 3.38 7.54 -16.66
N LEU A 127 2.47 7.49 -17.64
CA LEU A 127 2.82 7.75 -19.05
C LEU A 127 3.41 9.15 -19.27
N ASP A 128 3.01 10.13 -18.46
CA ASP A 128 3.56 11.50 -18.46
C ASP A 128 4.89 11.65 -17.71
N GLY A 129 5.43 10.56 -17.15
CA GLY A 129 6.67 10.53 -16.37
C GLY A 129 6.52 10.90 -14.90
N THR A 130 5.32 11.26 -14.42
CA THR A 130 5.10 11.53 -12.99
C THR A 130 5.11 10.25 -12.17
N PHE A 131 5.64 10.30 -10.94
CA PHE A 131 5.51 9.19 -10.00
C PHE A 131 4.26 9.39 -9.14
N ALA A 132 3.44 8.35 -9.01
CA ALA A 132 2.19 8.43 -8.27
C ALA A 132 2.04 7.27 -7.29
N ILE A 133 1.25 7.51 -6.24
CA ILE A 133 0.87 6.57 -5.19
C ILE A 133 -0.66 6.47 -5.20
N ALA A 134 -1.17 5.25 -5.12
CA ALA A 134 -2.60 4.94 -5.09
C ALA A 134 -2.91 4.02 -3.92
N ILE A 135 -3.90 4.39 -3.10
CA ILE A 135 -4.35 3.64 -1.94
C ILE A 135 -5.87 3.59 -1.97
N ALA A 136 -6.44 2.39 -1.97
CA ALA A 136 -7.86 2.18 -1.72
C ALA A 136 -8.00 1.62 -0.30
N ASP A 137 -8.16 2.51 0.69
CA ASP A 137 -8.30 2.11 2.09
C ASP A 137 -9.78 1.83 2.39
N PRO A 138 -10.17 0.60 2.73
CA PRO A 138 -11.57 0.27 2.99
C PRO A 138 -12.17 1.05 4.17
N ASN A 139 -11.34 1.55 5.08
CA ASN A 139 -11.78 2.32 6.25
C ASN A 139 -11.72 3.83 6.04
N ARG A 140 -10.89 4.30 5.09
CA ARG A 140 -10.60 5.74 4.94
C ARG A 140 -10.90 6.30 3.55
N GLY A 141 -11.26 5.45 2.59
CA GLY A 141 -11.53 5.82 1.20
C GLY A 141 -10.30 5.80 0.31
N GLN A 142 -10.42 6.40 -0.87
CA GLN A 142 -9.34 6.45 -1.85
C GLN A 142 -8.39 7.63 -1.58
N TYR A 143 -7.10 7.35 -1.58
CA TYR A 143 -6.03 8.35 -1.50
C TYR A 143 -5.07 8.23 -2.67
N VAL A 144 -4.70 9.40 -3.20
CA VAL A 144 -3.75 9.54 -4.28
C VAL A 144 -2.75 10.63 -3.92
N ALA A 145 -1.51 10.45 -4.36
CA ALA A 145 -0.46 11.45 -4.27
C ALA A 145 0.48 11.33 -5.47
N LYS A 146 1.14 12.43 -5.81
CA LYS A 146 2.23 12.49 -6.80
C LYS A 146 3.52 12.97 -6.14
N ALA A 147 4.63 12.45 -6.60
CA ALA A 147 5.92 12.72 -5.99
C ALA A 147 7.08 12.77 -6.99
N ASN A 148 8.20 13.31 -6.53
CA ASN A 148 9.50 13.16 -7.17
C ASN A 148 10.18 11.90 -6.62
N ILE A 149 10.93 11.22 -7.48
CA ILE A 149 11.83 10.12 -7.12
C ILE A 149 13.28 10.49 -7.44
N ASP A 150 14.21 9.99 -6.62
CA ASP A 150 15.65 10.09 -6.90
C ASP A 150 16.12 9.00 -7.88
N THR A 151 17.43 8.97 -8.14
CA THR A 151 18.06 7.99 -9.02
C THR A 151 18.01 6.57 -8.48
N ASP A 152 17.85 6.40 -7.17
CA ASP A 152 17.72 5.10 -6.51
C ASP A 152 16.26 4.61 -6.49
N GLY A 153 15.33 5.45 -6.97
CA GLY A 153 13.91 5.18 -7.04
C GLY A 153 13.16 5.47 -5.74
N ASN A 154 13.78 6.13 -4.77
CA ASN A 154 13.09 6.55 -3.54
C ASN A 154 12.30 7.82 -3.78
N VAL A 155 11.12 7.89 -3.18
CA VAL A 155 10.35 9.12 -3.13
C VAL A 155 11.05 10.14 -2.23
N THR A 156 11.32 11.34 -2.76
CA THR A 156 12.02 12.40 -2.02
C THR A 156 11.11 13.53 -1.54
N SER A 157 10.00 13.77 -2.24
CA SER A 157 9.09 14.89 -1.95
C SER A 157 7.79 14.73 -2.72
N PHE A 158 6.68 15.20 -2.17
CA PHE A 158 5.43 15.29 -2.91
C PHE A 158 5.40 16.50 -3.86
N THR A 159 4.90 16.28 -5.07
CA THR A 159 4.50 17.35 -6.00
C THR A 159 3.01 17.66 -5.86
N ASP A 160 2.23 16.65 -5.48
CA ASP A 160 0.83 16.76 -5.06
C ASP A 160 0.64 15.76 -3.92
N ALA A 161 0.54 16.24 -2.69
CA ALA A 161 0.56 15.37 -1.52
C ALA A 161 -0.79 14.72 -1.21
N GLY A 162 -1.88 15.15 -1.87
CA GLY A 162 -3.23 14.76 -1.47
C GLY A 162 -3.48 15.08 0.01
N LYS A 163 -3.64 14.05 0.84
CA LYS A 163 -3.79 14.16 2.30
C LYS A 163 -2.50 14.02 3.10
N PHE A 164 -1.41 13.60 2.45
CA PHE A 164 -0.13 13.39 3.09
C PHE A 164 0.63 14.71 3.25
N THR A 165 1.61 14.71 4.15
CA THR A 165 2.50 15.85 4.35
C THR A 165 3.97 15.45 4.36
N ALA A 166 4.26 14.18 4.61
CA ALA A 166 5.60 13.62 4.49
C ALA A 166 5.57 12.16 4.07
N VAL A 167 6.74 11.72 3.63
CA VAL A 167 6.99 10.38 3.13
C VAL A 167 8.41 9.99 3.49
N LEU A 168 8.55 8.79 4.00
CA LEU A 168 9.81 8.06 4.08
C LEU A 168 9.79 7.01 2.98
N SER A 169 10.85 6.95 2.19
CA SER A 169 10.99 5.97 1.12
C SER A 169 12.41 5.46 1.11
N LEU A 170 12.54 4.14 1.26
CA LEU A 170 13.80 3.44 1.45
C LEU A 170 13.86 2.24 0.50
N LEU A 171 15.08 1.85 0.14
CA LEU A 171 15.36 0.68 -0.72
C LEU A 171 14.73 0.75 -2.12
N GLY A 172 14.68 1.94 -2.72
CA GLY A 172 14.02 2.20 -4.00
C GLY A 172 12.50 2.11 -3.86
N ASN A 173 11.96 2.76 -2.84
CA ASN A 173 10.53 2.75 -2.52
C ASN A 173 9.94 1.35 -2.22
N ARG A 174 10.79 0.41 -1.79
CA ARG A 174 10.33 -0.92 -1.37
C ARG A 174 9.84 -0.95 0.06
N VAL A 175 10.37 -0.08 0.91
CA VAL A 175 9.95 0.04 2.30
C VAL A 175 9.76 1.53 2.58
N GLY A 176 8.69 1.90 3.26
CA GLY A 176 8.50 3.30 3.57
C GLY A 176 7.23 3.60 4.33
N GLN A 177 7.09 4.87 4.68
CA GLN A 177 6.02 5.39 5.51
C GLN A 177 5.35 6.57 4.81
N LEU A 178 4.03 6.69 4.93
CA LEU A 178 3.26 7.85 4.51
C LEU A 178 2.68 8.51 5.74
N CYS A 179 2.96 9.80 5.90
CA CYS A 179 2.60 10.57 7.08
C CYS A 179 1.63 11.69 6.74
N THR A 180 0.69 11.92 7.64
CA THR A 180 -0.32 12.99 7.50
C THR A 180 0.05 14.19 8.36
N GLY A 181 -0.53 15.34 8.04
CA GLY A 181 -0.34 16.54 8.84
C GLY A 181 -1.19 16.54 10.11
N PRO A 182 -0.91 17.45 11.06
CA PRO A 182 -1.58 17.50 12.36
C PRO A 182 -3.09 17.84 12.26
N ALA A 183 -3.55 18.34 11.10
CA ALA A 183 -4.96 18.60 10.84
C ALA A 183 -5.81 17.33 10.66
N ASN A 184 -5.19 16.15 10.49
CA ASN A 184 -5.86 14.88 10.20
C ASN A 184 -5.69 13.81 11.29
N GLY A 185 -5.06 14.13 12.43
CA GLY A 185 -4.83 13.17 13.52
C GLY A 185 -3.92 13.76 14.59
N VAL A 186 -4.31 13.63 15.86
CA VAL A 186 -3.69 14.32 16.99
C VAL A 186 -2.66 13.42 17.65
N GLY A 187 -1.39 13.59 17.29
CA GLY A 187 -0.25 13.12 18.09
C GLY A 187 0.92 12.73 17.20
N SER A 188 2.04 13.42 17.40
CA SER A 188 3.31 13.10 16.78
C SER A 188 4.36 13.14 17.85
N VAL A 189 5.26 12.17 17.84
CA VAL A 189 6.36 12.07 18.79
C VAL A 189 7.53 12.95 18.35
N VAL A 190 7.78 13.05 17.03
CA VAL A 190 9.03 13.63 16.51
C VAL A 190 8.85 14.85 15.61
N ALA A 191 7.81 14.92 14.75
CA ALA A 191 7.77 15.92 13.65
C ALA A 191 6.43 16.65 13.44
N GLY A 192 5.39 16.43 14.25
CA GLY A 192 4.05 16.95 14.00
C GLY A 192 3.33 16.26 12.82
N GLN A 193 3.79 15.09 12.39
CA GLN A 193 3.34 14.41 11.17
C GLN A 193 3.09 12.91 11.41
N PRO A 194 1.95 12.53 12.02
CA PRO A 194 1.69 11.14 12.37
C PRO A 194 1.82 10.19 11.17
N GLY A 195 2.56 9.11 11.37
CA GLY A 195 2.57 7.97 10.47
C GLY A 195 1.17 7.38 10.28
N GLN A 196 0.70 7.31 9.03
CA GLN A 196 -0.60 6.71 8.72
C GLN A 196 -0.44 5.31 8.12
N TYR A 197 0.50 5.15 7.20
CA TYR A 197 0.76 3.88 6.53
C TYR A 197 2.23 3.55 6.60
N VAL A 198 2.55 2.29 6.89
CA VAL A 198 3.86 1.71 6.62
C VAL A 198 3.69 0.66 5.54
N TYR A 199 4.58 0.61 4.56
CA TYR A 199 4.46 -0.32 3.44
C TYR A 199 5.74 -1.07 3.16
N VAL A 200 5.56 -2.27 2.63
CA VAL A 200 6.61 -3.19 2.22
C VAL A 200 6.25 -3.76 0.85
N SER A 201 7.22 -3.78 -0.06
CA SER A 201 6.99 -4.30 -1.40
C SER A 201 6.73 -5.80 -1.36
N SER A 202 5.90 -6.28 -2.28
CA SER A 202 5.48 -7.67 -2.34
C SER A 202 6.61 -8.65 -2.73
N ASP A 203 7.77 -8.15 -3.15
CA ASP A 203 8.95 -8.97 -3.45
C ASP A 203 9.77 -9.34 -2.19
N LEU A 204 9.49 -8.72 -1.04
CA LEU A 204 10.09 -9.06 0.23
C LEU A 204 9.46 -10.34 0.83
N THR A 205 10.27 -11.15 1.51
CA THR A 205 9.81 -12.41 2.11
C THR A 205 9.49 -12.22 3.58
N GLU A 206 8.28 -12.53 4.01
CA GLU A 206 7.89 -12.49 5.42
C GLU A 206 8.68 -13.52 6.25
N VAL A 207 9.11 -13.12 7.45
CA VAL A 207 9.86 -13.93 8.41
C VAL A 207 9.02 -14.10 9.66
N THR A 208 8.91 -15.33 10.13
CA THR A 208 8.17 -15.68 11.36
C THR A 208 9.08 -16.17 12.50
N ASP A 209 10.35 -16.48 12.21
CA ASP A 209 11.34 -16.91 13.21
C ASP A 209 12.17 -15.73 13.70
N LEU A 210 11.92 -15.29 14.94
CA LEU A 210 12.67 -14.20 15.56
C LEU A 210 14.14 -14.51 15.82
N ASN A 211 14.54 -15.79 15.81
CA ASN A 211 15.95 -16.13 15.96
C ASN A 211 16.80 -15.57 14.80
N GLU A 212 16.19 -15.31 13.63
CA GLU A 212 16.84 -14.63 12.51
C GLU A 212 17.31 -13.21 12.89
N LEU A 213 16.67 -12.58 13.88
CA LEU A 213 17.00 -11.23 14.34
C LEU A 213 18.08 -11.19 15.42
N SER A 214 18.52 -12.33 15.94
CA SER A 214 19.52 -12.35 17.02
C SER A 214 20.83 -11.66 16.61
N GLY A 215 21.25 -10.69 17.41
CA GLY A 215 22.43 -9.86 17.16
C GLY A 215 22.25 -8.80 16.08
N LYS A 216 21.01 -8.50 15.65
CA LYS A 216 20.72 -7.46 14.66
C LYS A 216 20.34 -6.14 15.32
N THR A 217 20.76 -5.05 14.69
CA THR A 217 20.37 -3.68 15.03
C THR A 217 19.67 -3.06 13.84
N PHE A 218 18.61 -2.32 14.12
CA PHE A 218 17.77 -1.66 13.14
C PHE A 218 17.79 -0.17 13.39
N ASP A 219 17.85 0.61 12.32
CA ASP A 219 17.43 2.01 12.36
C ASP A 219 15.91 2.04 12.35
N GLU A 220 15.31 2.63 13.38
CA GLU A 220 13.86 2.76 13.49
C GLU A 220 13.41 4.14 13.01
N TYR A 221 12.27 4.15 12.35
CA TYR A 221 11.60 5.32 11.81
C TYR A 221 10.15 5.38 12.28
N GLU A 222 9.75 6.55 12.73
CA GLU A 222 8.42 6.92 13.15
C GLU A 222 8.13 8.33 12.65
N ASP A 223 6.88 8.65 12.32
CA ASP A 223 6.49 9.97 11.79
C ASP A 223 7.36 10.44 10.60
N CYS A 224 7.75 9.50 9.74
CA CYS A 224 8.58 9.70 8.55
C CYS A 224 9.99 10.23 8.85
N VAL A 225 10.48 10.06 10.07
CA VAL A 225 11.83 10.45 10.49
C VAL A 225 12.48 9.34 11.32
N LYS A 226 13.81 9.35 11.45
CA LYS A 226 14.52 8.38 12.29
C LYS A 226 14.21 8.65 13.77
N SER A 227 13.60 7.69 14.46
CA SER A 227 13.23 7.77 15.88
C SER A 227 14.34 7.27 16.80
N GLY A 228 15.11 6.28 16.36
CA GLY A 228 16.15 5.66 17.17
C GLY A 228 16.73 4.39 16.55
N THR A 229 17.13 3.46 17.41
CA THR A 229 17.60 2.13 17.03
C THR A 229 16.97 1.04 17.86
N MET A 230 16.57 -0.06 17.21
CA MET A 230 16.08 -1.26 17.87
C MET A 230 17.14 -2.37 17.78
N ALA A 231 17.55 -2.93 18.92
CA ALA A 231 18.51 -4.01 19.00
C ALA A 231 17.84 -5.31 19.48
N PHE A 232 18.10 -6.41 18.78
CA PHE A 232 17.67 -7.75 19.16
C PHE A 232 18.88 -8.53 19.65
N ALA A 233 18.96 -8.80 20.95
CA ALA A 233 20.08 -9.53 21.56
C ALA A 233 19.59 -10.36 22.75
N ASN A 234 20.17 -11.55 22.93
CA ASN A 234 19.89 -12.43 24.08
C ASN A 234 18.38 -12.74 24.29
N GLY A 235 17.60 -12.81 23.20
CA GLY A 235 16.16 -13.06 23.27
C GLY A 235 15.32 -11.85 23.69
N THR A 236 15.92 -10.66 23.80
CA THR A 236 15.23 -9.41 24.11
C THR A 236 15.32 -8.41 22.96
N ALA A 237 14.31 -7.56 22.82
CA ALA A 237 14.34 -6.35 22.01
C ALA A 237 14.59 -5.14 22.91
N THR A 238 15.37 -4.17 22.44
CA THR A 238 15.69 -2.96 23.21
C THR A 238 15.74 -1.76 22.27
N PHE A 239 14.88 -0.78 22.53
CA PHE A 239 14.88 0.47 21.82
C PHE A 239 15.84 1.47 22.49
N THR A 240 16.49 2.30 21.68
CA THR A 240 17.28 3.44 22.11
C THR A 240 16.93 4.63 21.24
N ASP A 241 16.45 5.70 21.86
CA ASP A 241 16.05 6.92 21.15
C ASP A 241 17.25 7.66 20.56
N THR A 242 16.99 8.67 19.73
CA THR A 242 18.04 9.52 19.12
C THR A 242 18.86 10.33 20.13
N ASN A 243 18.42 10.46 21.38
CA ASN A 243 19.15 11.12 22.47
C ASN A 243 20.02 10.14 23.28
N GLY A 244 19.93 8.84 23.00
CA GLY A 244 20.65 7.78 23.71
C GLY A 244 19.94 7.27 24.96
N ASN A 245 18.67 7.62 25.17
CA ASN A 245 17.86 7.02 26.24
C ASN A 245 17.42 5.64 25.80
N GLN A 246 17.64 4.66 26.67
CA GLN A 246 17.37 3.26 26.39
C GLN A 246 16.16 2.78 27.19
N ASP A 247 15.25 2.09 26.52
CA ASP A 247 14.12 1.45 27.16
C ASP A 247 14.54 0.17 27.88
N GLU A 248 13.69 -0.28 28.81
CA GLU A 248 13.86 -1.59 29.45
C GLU A 248 13.78 -2.72 28.41
N PRO A 249 14.71 -3.70 28.43
CA PRO A 249 14.70 -4.81 27.49
C PRO A 249 13.40 -5.63 27.54
N ASN A 250 12.78 -5.85 26.39
CA ASN A 250 11.55 -6.60 26.24
C ASN A 250 11.82 -8.04 25.80
N ALA A 251 11.64 -9.00 26.71
CA ALA A 251 11.77 -10.43 26.45
C ALA A 251 10.55 -11.07 25.75
N ASN A 252 9.44 -10.34 25.63
CA ASN A 252 8.16 -10.84 25.11
C ASN A 252 7.84 -10.34 23.70
N VAL A 253 8.82 -9.79 22.97
CA VAL A 253 8.63 -9.21 21.62
C VAL A 253 8.03 -10.21 20.61
N ALA A 254 8.22 -11.52 20.82
CA ALA A 254 7.59 -12.57 20.04
C ALA A 254 6.05 -12.50 20.03
N GLN A 255 5.45 -11.97 21.10
CA GLN A 255 4.02 -11.83 21.21
C GLN A 255 3.44 -10.86 20.17
N ALA A 256 4.21 -9.85 19.75
CA ALA A 256 3.81 -8.87 18.74
C ALA A 256 3.60 -9.51 17.35
N LEU A 257 4.25 -10.65 17.06
CA LEU A 257 4.07 -11.39 15.81
C LEU A 257 2.82 -12.28 15.79
N THR A 258 2.12 -12.40 16.92
CA THR A 258 0.93 -13.22 17.03
C THR A 258 -0.33 -12.41 16.74
N ALA A 259 -1.43 -13.08 16.42
CA ALA A 259 -2.73 -12.40 16.26
C ALA A 259 -3.16 -11.63 17.53
N ALA A 260 -2.74 -12.07 18.72
CA ALA A 260 -3.08 -11.41 19.97
C ALA A 260 -2.33 -10.08 20.17
N GLY A 261 -1.15 -9.93 19.57
CA GLY A 261 -0.28 -8.77 19.75
C GLY A 261 0.31 -8.66 21.16
N LEU A 262 1.29 -7.78 21.30
CA LEU A 262 1.94 -7.45 22.57
C LEU A 262 1.17 -6.33 23.27
N VAL A 263 0.61 -6.61 24.44
CA VAL A 263 -0.17 -5.62 25.20
C VAL A 263 0.78 -4.69 25.97
N HIS A 264 0.52 -3.38 25.89
CA HIS A 264 1.15 -2.33 26.69
C HIS A 264 0.10 -1.73 27.64
N PRO A 265 -0.08 -2.28 28.87
CA PRO A 265 -1.16 -1.88 29.77
C PRO A 265 -1.10 -0.42 30.18
N ALA A 266 0.10 0.14 30.36
CA ALA A 266 0.30 1.54 30.75
C ALA A 266 -0.23 2.53 29.69
N ASN A 267 -0.14 2.14 28.42
CA ASN A 267 -0.55 2.97 27.28
C ASN A 267 -1.90 2.53 26.72
N HIS A 268 -2.58 1.57 27.36
CA HIS A 268 -3.84 1.01 26.88
C HIS A 268 -3.80 0.57 25.41
N SER A 269 -2.67 0.00 24.96
CA SER A 269 -2.43 -0.33 23.55
C SER A 269 -1.94 -1.77 23.33
N VAL A 270 -2.01 -2.20 22.07
CA VAL A 270 -1.57 -3.51 21.59
C VAL A 270 -0.71 -3.29 20.34
N GLU A 271 0.51 -3.78 20.39
CA GLU A 271 1.45 -3.76 19.27
C GLU A 271 1.37 -5.07 18.47
N HIS A 272 1.26 -4.93 17.16
CA HIS A 272 1.45 -6.02 16.20
C HIS A 272 2.64 -5.72 15.32
N ALA A 273 3.43 -6.75 15.01
CA ALA A 273 4.61 -6.62 14.17
C ALA A 273 4.59 -7.62 13.01
N LYS A 274 5.27 -7.24 11.91
CA LYS A 274 5.65 -8.15 10.83
C LYS A 274 7.09 -7.90 10.45
N ILE A 275 7.79 -8.97 10.10
CA ILE A 275 9.21 -8.93 9.74
C ILE A 275 9.34 -9.44 8.31
N TYR A 276 10.23 -8.80 7.56
CA TYR A 276 10.52 -9.10 6.18
C TYR A 276 12.02 -9.21 6.00
N LYS A 277 12.44 -10.08 5.09
CA LYS A 277 13.83 -10.17 4.64
C LYS A 277 13.96 -9.87 3.16
N TYR A 278 15.10 -9.28 2.83
CA TYR A 278 15.54 -8.97 1.48
C TYR A 278 17.04 -9.22 1.35
N THR A 279 17.52 -9.35 0.12
CA THR A 279 18.95 -9.44 -0.15
C THR A 279 19.43 -8.12 -0.73
N ALA A 280 20.42 -7.50 -0.07
CA ALA A 280 21.12 -6.31 -0.57
C ALA A 280 22.61 -6.62 -0.64
N ASN A 281 23.21 -6.42 -1.82
CA ASN A 281 24.64 -6.69 -2.06
C ASN A 281 25.09 -8.10 -1.63
N GLY A 282 24.22 -9.11 -1.83
CA GLY A 282 24.50 -10.50 -1.43
C GLY A 282 24.37 -10.79 0.07
N VAL A 283 23.92 -9.81 0.87
CA VAL A 283 23.70 -9.96 2.31
C VAL A 283 22.21 -9.95 2.61
N THR A 284 21.74 -10.91 3.41
CA THR A 284 20.37 -10.90 3.95
C THR A 284 20.23 -9.77 4.96
N LYS A 285 19.26 -8.90 4.71
CA LYS A 285 18.85 -7.77 5.53
C LYS A 285 17.39 -7.92 5.90
N TYR A 286 16.96 -7.18 6.91
CA TYR A 286 15.63 -7.28 7.49
C TYR A 286 14.97 -5.91 7.54
N ALA A 287 13.66 -5.90 7.38
CA ALA A 287 12.80 -4.79 7.73
C ALA A 287 11.72 -5.30 8.66
N TYR A 288 11.37 -4.55 9.71
CA TYR A 288 10.14 -4.80 10.45
C TYR A 288 9.20 -3.62 10.28
N ILE A 289 7.93 -3.89 10.49
CA ILE A 289 6.90 -2.89 10.66
C ILE A 289 6.20 -3.18 11.98
N THR A 290 5.77 -2.14 12.67
CA THR A 290 4.86 -2.26 13.80
C THR A 290 3.61 -1.43 13.54
N VAL A 291 2.50 -1.91 14.08
CA VAL A 291 1.24 -1.18 14.16
C VAL A 291 0.78 -1.28 15.61
N ASN A 292 0.70 -0.14 16.29
CA ASN A 292 0.14 -0.07 17.62
C ASN A 292 -1.32 0.39 17.53
N SER A 293 -2.20 -0.19 18.36
CA SER A 293 -3.64 0.10 18.34
C SER A 293 -4.19 0.17 19.76
N THR A 294 -5.29 0.90 19.98
CA THR A 294 -5.92 0.98 21.30
C THR A 294 -6.57 -0.34 21.69
N THR A 295 -6.48 -0.71 22.97
CA THR A 295 -7.21 -1.82 23.60
C THR A 295 -8.73 -1.60 23.73
N GLY A 296 -9.22 -0.39 23.41
CA GLY A 296 -10.63 0.01 23.46
C GLY A 296 -11.29 0.12 22.08
N THR A 297 -12.34 0.93 21.97
CA THR A 297 -12.96 1.22 20.67
C THR A 297 -11.98 2.00 19.79
N ASP A 298 -11.52 1.35 18.73
CA ASP A 298 -10.53 1.92 17.83
C ASP A 298 -11.19 2.65 16.67
N ASP A 299 -11.13 3.99 16.67
CA ASP A 299 -11.41 4.80 15.48
C ASP A 299 -10.18 4.83 14.54
N PRO A 300 -10.26 4.23 13.33
CA PRO A 300 -9.18 4.27 12.34
C PRO A 300 -8.78 5.70 11.95
N LEU A 301 -9.61 6.70 12.16
CA LEU A 301 -9.33 8.08 11.75
C LEU A 301 -8.48 8.86 12.76
N THR A 302 -8.02 8.23 13.85
CA THR A 302 -7.23 8.86 14.90
C THR A 302 -5.85 8.21 15.03
N PHE A 303 -4.82 9.02 15.24
CA PHE A 303 -3.42 8.62 15.41
C PHE A 303 -2.83 9.43 16.56
N ASP A 304 -1.98 8.80 17.38
CA ASP A 304 -1.28 9.43 18.50
C ASP A 304 -0.01 8.67 18.91
N ALA A 305 0.82 9.35 19.70
CA ALA A 305 2.13 8.89 20.15
C ALA A 305 2.12 7.63 21.04
N ASP A 306 1.04 7.40 21.80
CA ASP A 306 1.06 6.44 22.90
C ASP A 306 0.31 5.15 22.56
N THR A 307 -0.71 5.26 21.71
CA THR A 307 -1.74 4.25 21.53
C THR A 307 -2.01 3.88 20.07
N LYS A 308 -1.75 4.79 19.12
CA LYS A 308 -2.06 4.58 17.69
C LYS A 308 -0.99 5.17 16.78
N TYR A 309 0.03 4.37 16.51
CA TYR A 309 1.13 4.74 15.63
C TYR A 309 1.57 3.54 14.80
N VAL A 310 2.42 3.83 13.82
CA VAL A 310 3.07 2.83 12.97
C VAL A 310 4.55 3.16 12.88
N THR A 311 5.42 2.16 13.00
CA THR A 311 6.87 2.34 12.85
C THR A 311 7.46 1.35 11.85
N ILE A 312 8.67 1.65 11.39
CA ILE A 312 9.46 0.81 10.50
C ILE A 312 10.86 0.70 11.06
N GLY A 313 11.41 -0.52 11.10
CA GLY A 313 12.84 -0.72 11.34
C GLY A 313 13.54 -1.31 10.13
N LEU A 314 14.76 -0.87 9.84
CA LEU A 314 15.63 -1.42 8.80
C LEU A 314 16.97 -1.85 9.38
N SER A 315 17.35 -3.12 9.16
CA SER A 315 18.59 -3.66 9.71
C SER A 315 19.81 -2.99 9.09
N GLN A 316 20.77 -2.62 9.93
CA GLN A 316 22.06 -2.05 9.53
C GLN A 316 22.91 -3.02 8.73
#